data_AF-A0A8T6IN65-F1
#
_entry.id   AF-A0A8T6IN65-F1
#
_cell.length_a   1.000
_cell.length_b   1.000
_cell.length_c   1.000
_cell.angle_alpha   90.00
_cell.angle_beta   90.00
_cell.angle_gamma   90.00
#
_symmetry.space_group_name_H-M   'P 1'
#
loop_
_entity.id
_entity.type
_entity.pdbx_description
1 polymer ?
#
loop_
_entity_poly.entity_id
_entity_poly.type
_entity_poly.pdbx_seq_one_letter_code
_entity_poly.pdbx_strand_id
1 'polypeptide(L)'
;MKTIESINLIWRRPGCRGGRATLIGRGLKVKFIVADYLDEDHYPSPETIAQRYAATLPQVYAALAYYYENQSEIDDEIAADRRFSDLLNTQGPDAAVASLPPPVELDKAVIESLHLISRDTDRHHGSPCVDGTSVRVVDLVVAWRYREKHPNSIAEKYDLSLGQVFGALAYYHERPTEIDAEIEYERYLKEQRESGLVPA
;
A
#
# COMPACT_ATOMS: atom_id res chain seq x y z
N MET A 1 -10.58 -24.18 2.30
CA MET A 1 -11.46 -23.17 2.94
C MET A 1 -10.79 -21.82 2.75
N LYS A 2 -11.52 -20.85 2.17
CA LYS A 2 -10.99 -19.51 1.91
C LYS A 2 -11.14 -18.59 3.12
N THR A 3 -10.06 -17.93 3.51
CA THR A 3 -10.00 -16.93 4.59
C THR A 3 -9.49 -15.61 4.02
N ILE A 4 -10.14 -14.49 4.37
CA ILE A 4 -9.70 -13.14 3.99
C ILE A 4 -8.74 -12.61 5.07
N GLU A 5 -7.62 -12.04 4.64
CA GLU A 5 -6.65 -11.36 5.51
C GLU A 5 -6.62 -9.87 5.22
N SER A 6 -6.94 -9.09 6.25
CA SER A 6 -7.02 -7.63 6.16
C SER A 6 -5.71 -6.97 6.57
N ILE A 7 -5.33 -5.93 5.84
CA ILE A 7 -4.24 -5.04 6.24
C ILE A 7 -4.85 -3.85 6.98
N ASN A 8 -4.55 -3.74 8.28
CA ASN A 8 -5.18 -2.80 9.20
C ASN A 8 -4.18 -1.75 9.66
N LEU A 9 -3.67 -0.94 8.73
CA LEU A 9 -2.63 0.07 8.98
C LEU A 9 -3.11 1.51 8.83
N ILE A 10 -4.37 1.68 8.42
CA ILE A 10 -5.01 2.98 8.16
C ILE A 10 -6.25 3.10 9.02
N TRP A 11 -6.47 4.31 9.54
CA TRP A 11 -7.69 4.65 10.24
C TRP A 11 -8.11 6.08 9.96
N ARG A 12 -9.39 6.32 10.19
CA ARG A 12 -10.02 7.64 10.20
C ARG A 12 -10.58 7.88 11.59
N ARG A 13 -10.41 9.10 12.10
CA ARG A 13 -10.94 9.46 13.43
C ARG A 13 -11.66 10.80 13.41
N PRO A 14 -12.87 10.90 14.01
CA PRO A 14 -13.57 12.16 14.20
C PRO A 14 -12.69 13.20 14.88
N GLY A 15 -12.74 14.45 14.40
CA GLY A 15 -12.02 15.58 14.99
C GLY A 15 -10.49 15.54 14.88
N CYS A 16 -9.89 14.41 14.50
CA CYS A 16 -8.45 14.31 14.27
C CYS A 16 -8.14 14.55 12.82
N ARG A 17 -7.35 15.60 12.55
CA ARG A 17 -6.86 15.92 11.20
C ARG A 17 -7.96 16.08 10.14
N GLY A 18 -9.17 16.47 10.59
CA GLY A 18 -10.33 16.69 9.74
C GLY A 18 -11.01 15.42 9.25
N GLY A 19 -10.90 14.30 9.98
CA GLY A 19 -11.53 13.02 9.60
C GLY A 19 -10.82 12.29 8.46
N ARG A 20 -9.68 12.80 7.99
CA ARG A 20 -8.94 12.24 6.87
C ARG A 20 -8.21 10.94 7.23
N ALA A 21 -7.92 10.12 6.23
CA ALA A 21 -7.18 8.88 6.40
C ALA A 21 -5.77 9.13 6.95
N THR A 22 -5.41 8.40 8.01
CA THR A 22 -4.10 8.51 8.67
C THR A 22 -3.47 7.14 8.92
N LEU A 23 -2.15 7.11 9.04
CA LEU A 23 -1.40 5.94 9.48
C LEU A 23 -1.62 5.69 10.98
N ILE A 24 -1.91 4.45 11.32
CA ILE A 24 -2.09 4.02 12.71
C ILE A 24 -0.80 4.24 13.52
N GLY A 25 -0.95 4.71 14.76
CA GLY A 25 0.14 4.95 15.71
C GLY A 25 0.97 6.21 15.46
N ARG A 26 0.89 6.83 14.27
CA ARG A 26 1.65 8.05 13.92
C ARG A 26 0.78 9.28 13.74
N GLY A 27 -0.47 9.07 13.32
CA GLY A 27 -1.39 10.14 12.96
C GLY A 27 -1.01 10.86 11.66
N LEU A 28 0.05 10.44 10.95
CA LEU A 28 0.44 10.99 9.63
C LEU A 28 -0.68 10.80 8.61
N LYS A 29 -1.05 11.84 7.84
CA LYS A 29 -2.12 11.72 6.83
C LYS A 29 -1.60 10.92 5.63
N VAL A 30 -2.44 10.05 5.07
CA VAL A 30 -2.13 9.25 3.88
C VAL A 30 -1.69 10.12 2.71
N LYS A 31 -2.36 11.27 2.50
CA LYS A 31 -2.02 12.20 1.42
C LYS A 31 -0.57 12.68 1.41
N PHE A 32 0.10 12.77 2.56
CA PHE A 32 1.51 13.21 2.59
C PHE A 32 2.43 12.15 2.02
N ILE A 33 2.15 10.87 2.31
CA ILE A 33 2.87 9.74 1.71
C ILE A 33 2.66 9.72 0.20
N VAL A 34 1.42 9.92 -0.24
CA VAL A 34 1.04 9.90 -1.65
C VAL A 34 1.62 11.09 -2.41
N ALA A 35 1.52 12.30 -1.86
CA ALA A 35 2.08 13.49 -2.47
C ALA A 35 3.59 13.38 -2.68
N ASP A 36 4.31 12.77 -1.72
CA ASP A 36 5.75 12.54 -1.85
C ASP A 36 6.04 11.43 -2.88
N TYR A 37 5.26 10.34 -2.87
CA TYR A 37 5.40 9.26 -3.84
C TYR A 37 5.16 9.70 -5.29
N LEU A 38 4.23 10.62 -5.50
CA LEU A 38 3.88 11.18 -6.80
C LEU A 38 4.67 12.46 -7.13
N ASP A 39 5.70 12.79 -6.36
CA ASP A 39 6.56 13.95 -6.65
C ASP A 39 7.32 13.72 -7.96
N GLU A 40 6.91 14.44 -9.01
CA GLU A 40 7.49 14.34 -10.35
C GLU A 40 8.95 14.84 -10.42
N ASP A 41 9.40 15.64 -9.45
CA ASP A 41 10.77 16.16 -9.43
C ASP A 41 11.77 15.15 -8.85
N HIS A 42 11.33 14.28 -7.92
CA HIS A 42 12.23 13.43 -7.14
C HIS A 42 11.93 11.93 -7.21
N TYR A 43 10.68 11.52 -7.48
CA TYR A 43 10.21 10.12 -7.45
C TYR A 43 10.82 9.28 -6.32
N PRO A 44 10.68 9.70 -5.04
CA PRO A 44 11.31 9.01 -3.93
C PRO A 44 10.79 7.57 -3.79
N SER A 45 11.70 6.65 -3.48
CA SER A 45 11.32 5.25 -3.25
C SER A 45 10.47 5.11 -1.98
N PRO A 46 9.61 4.08 -1.85
CA PRO A 46 8.86 3.81 -0.63
C PRO A 46 9.72 3.72 0.63
N GLU A 47 10.95 3.21 0.54
CA GLU A 47 11.93 3.17 1.62
C GLU A 47 12.40 4.56 2.04
N THR A 48 12.63 5.44 1.06
CA THR A 48 13.01 6.84 1.29
C THR A 48 11.89 7.59 1.99
N ILE A 49 10.64 7.40 1.54
CA ILE A 49 9.44 7.98 2.14
C ILE A 49 9.26 7.46 3.57
N ALA A 50 9.42 6.14 3.78
CA ALA A 50 9.35 5.53 5.11
C ALA A 50 10.36 6.16 6.07
N GLN A 51 11.61 6.33 5.63
CA GLN A 51 12.66 6.97 6.43
C GLN A 51 12.33 8.44 6.73
N ARG A 52 11.94 9.21 5.71
CA ARG A 52 11.64 10.64 5.83
C ARG A 52 10.53 10.94 6.82
N TYR A 53 9.46 10.14 6.79
CA TYR A 53 8.31 10.32 7.67
C TYR A 53 8.39 9.47 8.95
N ALA A 54 9.52 8.81 9.20
CA ALA A 54 9.70 7.81 10.24
C ALA A 54 8.56 6.77 10.27
N ALA A 55 7.97 6.45 9.11
CA ALA A 55 6.94 5.45 8.90
C ALA A 55 7.55 4.06 8.73
N THR A 56 6.78 3.00 9.00
CA THR A 56 7.24 1.65 8.63
C THR A 56 6.94 1.41 7.16
N LEU A 57 7.75 0.58 6.50
CA LEU A 57 7.54 0.24 5.10
C LEU A 57 6.16 -0.39 4.82
N PRO A 58 5.61 -1.29 5.67
CA PRO A 58 4.22 -1.73 5.55
C PRO A 58 3.20 -0.59 5.54
N GLN A 59 3.41 0.46 6.35
CA GLN A 59 2.48 1.58 6.41
C GLN A 59 2.53 2.44 5.15
N VAL A 60 3.71 2.64 4.58
CA VAL A 60 3.85 3.34 3.29
C VAL A 60 3.12 2.55 2.21
N TYR A 61 3.38 1.25 2.10
CA TYR A 61 2.70 0.42 1.11
C TYR A 61 1.19 0.34 1.34
N ALA A 62 0.72 0.28 2.58
CA ALA A 62 -0.72 0.34 2.88
C ALA A 62 -1.33 1.68 2.47
N ALA A 63 -0.64 2.80 2.71
CA ALA A 63 -1.09 4.12 2.26
C ALA A 63 -1.19 4.22 0.74
N LEU A 64 -0.23 3.65 0.01
CA LEU A 64 -0.30 3.57 -1.46
C LEU A 64 -1.43 2.66 -1.92
N ALA A 65 -1.61 1.50 -1.28
CA ALA A 65 -2.73 0.61 -1.59
C ALA A 65 -4.07 1.32 -1.42
N TYR A 66 -4.24 2.01 -0.28
CA TYR A 66 -5.42 2.82 0.01
C TYR A 66 -5.65 3.93 -0.99
N TYR A 67 -4.58 4.62 -1.39
CA TYR A 67 -4.65 5.64 -2.42
C TYR A 67 -5.24 5.09 -3.71
N TYR A 68 -4.73 3.96 -4.22
CA TYR A 68 -5.23 3.41 -5.47
C TYR A 68 -6.68 2.90 -5.40
N GLU A 69 -7.17 2.55 -4.21
CA GLU A 69 -8.59 2.22 -3.96
C GLU A 69 -9.47 3.47 -3.73
N ASN A 70 -8.89 4.62 -3.40
CA ASN A 70 -9.59 5.87 -3.07
C ASN A 70 -8.96 7.12 -3.74
N GLN A 71 -8.55 7.00 -5.01
CA GLN A 71 -7.70 7.99 -5.69
C GLN A 71 -8.33 9.39 -5.68
N SER A 72 -9.59 9.50 -6.09
CA SER A 72 -10.28 10.78 -6.20
C SER A 72 -10.29 11.56 -4.88
N GLU A 73 -10.51 10.86 -3.76
CA GLU A 73 -10.53 11.50 -2.44
C GLU A 73 -9.16 12.09 -2.08
N ILE A 74 -8.11 11.31 -2.26
CA ILE A 74 -6.76 11.73 -1.90
C ILE A 74 -6.23 12.77 -2.88
N ASP A 75 -6.53 12.66 -4.17
CA ASP A 75 -6.18 13.66 -5.18
C ASP A 75 -6.83 15.01 -4.88
N ASP A 76 -8.11 15.01 -4.49
CA ASP A 76 -8.81 16.22 -4.04
C ASP A 76 -8.16 16.82 -2.78
N GLU A 77 -7.72 15.98 -1.85
CA GLU A 77 -7.00 16.43 -0.65
C GLU A 77 -5.63 17.05 -0.94
N ILE A 78 -4.90 16.50 -1.90
CA ILE A 78 -3.60 17.01 -2.34
C ILE A 78 -3.81 18.33 -3.10
N ALA A 79 -4.79 18.37 -4.02
CA ALA A 79 -5.14 19.58 -4.76
C ALA A 79 -5.60 20.71 -3.83
N ALA A 80 -6.38 20.40 -2.79
CA ALA A 80 -6.79 21.37 -1.79
C ALA A 80 -5.60 21.98 -1.03
N ASP A 81 -4.59 21.18 -0.65
CA ASP A 81 -3.40 21.69 0.03
C ASP A 81 -2.54 22.58 -0.88
N ARG A 82 -2.43 22.23 -2.17
CA ARG A 82 -1.75 23.07 -3.17
C ARG A 82 -2.46 24.41 -3.31
N ARG A 83 -3.79 24.41 -3.51
CA ARG A 83 -4.61 25.64 -3.57
C ARG A 83 -4.46 26.49 -2.31
N PHE A 84 -4.50 25.87 -1.14
CA PHE A 84 -4.32 26.57 0.13
C PHE A 84 -2.97 27.27 0.18
N SER A 85 -1.90 26.57 -0.19
CA SER A 85 -0.53 27.10 -0.20
C SER A 85 -0.37 28.26 -1.20
N ASP A 86 -0.91 28.12 -2.40
CA ASP A 86 -0.86 29.16 -3.44
C ASP A 86 -1.60 30.42 -3.00
N LEU A 87 -2.79 30.28 -2.42
CA LEU A 87 -3.58 31.41 -1.90
C LEU A 87 -2.88 32.07 -0.72
N LEU A 88 -2.29 31.31 0.19
CA LEU A 88 -1.54 31.85 1.31
C LEU A 88 -0.36 32.71 0.83
N ASN A 89 0.32 32.26 -0.22
CA ASN A 89 1.46 32.95 -0.81
C ASN A 89 1.07 34.19 -1.64
N THR A 90 -0.09 34.17 -2.31
CA THR A 90 -0.48 35.21 -3.28
C THR A 90 -1.51 36.21 -2.75
N GLN A 91 -2.45 35.78 -1.92
CA GLN A 91 -3.62 36.54 -1.47
C GLN A 91 -3.71 36.65 0.06
N GLY A 92 -2.84 35.96 0.80
CA GLY A 92 -2.78 36.00 2.25
C GLY A 92 -3.71 34.98 2.94
N PRO A 93 -3.74 34.97 4.29
CA PRO A 93 -4.35 33.91 5.07
C PRO A 93 -5.87 33.81 4.93
N ASP A 94 -6.58 34.93 4.77
CA ASP A 94 -8.05 34.93 4.71
C ASP A 94 -8.57 34.16 3.48
N ALA A 95 -7.97 34.41 2.32
CA ALA A 95 -8.30 33.69 1.08
C ALA A 95 -7.94 32.19 1.18
N ALA A 96 -6.79 31.87 1.79
CA ALA A 96 -6.37 30.50 1.99
C ALA A 96 -7.35 29.74 2.90
N VAL A 97 -7.72 30.30 4.05
CA VAL A 97 -8.67 29.69 4.99
C VAL A 97 -10.05 29.51 4.34
N ALA A 98 -10.52 30.47 3.55
CA ALA A 98 -11.80 30.36 2.83
C ALA A 98 -11.82 29.23 1.78
N SER A 99 -10.66 28.80 1.29
CA SER A 99 -10.54 27.70 0.31
C SER A 99 -10.47 26.31 0.94
N LEU A 100 -10.34 26.22 2.26
CA LEU A 100 -10.20 24.94 2.94
C LEU A 100 -11.45 24.08 2.72
N PRO A 101 -11.30 22.82 2.30
CA PRO A 101 -12.44 21.92 2.23
C PRO A 101 -13.01 21.69 3.63
N PRO A 102 -14.34 21.50 3.77
CA PRO A 102 -14.93 21.19 5.05
C PRO A 102 -14.31 19.92 5.65
N PRO A 103 -14.25 19.80 6.99
CA PRO A 103 -13.84 18.56 7.64
C PRO A 103 -14.74 17.40 7.20
N VAL A 104 -14.16 16.21 7.08
CA VAL A 104 -14.94 14.99 6.89
C VAL A 104 -15.60 14.67 8.23
N GLU A 105 -16.93 14.74 8.25
CA GLU A 105 -17.73 14.38 9.42
C GLU A 105 -17.73 12.86 9.59
N LEU A 106 -17.31 12.41 10.76
CA LEU A 106 -17.29 11.00 11.14
C LEU A 106 -17.94 10.88 12.51
N ASP A 107 -18.81 9.89 12.69
CA ASP A 107 -19.46 9.64 13.98
C ASP A 107 -18.53 8.92 14.96
N LYS A 108 -17.64 8.07 14.45
CA LYS A 108 -16.72 7.24 15.24
C LYS A 108 -15.42 6.97 14.50
N ALA A 109 -14.40 6.55 15.25
CA ALA A 109 -13.15 6.07 14.65
C ALA A 109 -13.40 4.79 13.86
N VAL A 110 -12.82 4.70 12.65
CA VAL A 110 -12.95 3.55 11.75
C VAL A 110 -11.56 3.10 11.34
N ILE A 111 -11.29 1.79 11.45
CA ILE A 111 -10.10 1.16 10.88
C ILE A 111 -10.45 0.80 9.43
N GLU A 112 -9.69 1.35 8.50
CA GLU A 112 -9.83 1.07 7.07
C GLU A 112 -9.11 -0.24 6.78
N SER A 113 -9.88 -1.32 6.74
CA SER A 113 -9.37 -2.68 6.53
C SER A 113 -9.25 -2.95 5.03
N LEU A 114 -8.02 -3.10 4.54
CA LEU A 114 -7.78 -3.46 3.13
C LEU A 114 -7.86 -4.98 2.98
N HIS A 115 -8.97 -5.48 2.39
CA HIS A 115 -9.23 -6.90 2.15
C HIS A 115 -8.62 -7.38 0.84
N LEU A 116 -7.30 -7.20 0.68
CA LEU A 116 -6.62 -7.45 -0.61
C LEU A 116 -5.95 -8.82 -0.69
N ILE A 117 -5.87 -9.56 0.42
CA ILE A 117 -5.20 -10.86 0.50
C ILE A 117 -6.18 -11.92 0.99
N SER A 118 -6.09 -13.12 0.42
CA SER A 118 -6.83 -14.29 0.84
C SER A 118 -5.93 -15.52 0.89
N ARG A 119 -6.23 -16.45 1.80
CA ARG A 119 -5.63 -17.80 1.81
C ARG A 119 -6.71 -18.81 1.52
N ASP A 120 -6.37 -19.81 0.72
CA ASP A 120 -7.23 -20.96 0.53
C ASP A 120 -6.42 -22.23 0.77
N THR A 121 -6.76 -23.00 1.79
CA THR A 121 -6.02 -24.25 2.12
C THR A 121 -6.09 -25.28 1.00
N ASP A 122 -7.10 -25.21 0.15
CA ASP A 122 -7.37 -26.19 -0.89
C ASP A 122 -6.65 -25.83 -2.21
N ARG A 123 -6.04 -24.63 -2.28
CA ARG A 123 -5.34 -24.10 -3.46
C ARG A 123 -3.97 -23.56 -3.05
N HIS A 124 -2.97 -23.78 -3.88
CA HIS A 124 -1.60 -23.30 -3.60
C HIS A 124 -1.10 -23.67 -2.19
N HIS A 125 -1.56 -24.79 -1.63
CA HIS A 125 -1.16 -25.26 -0.29
C HIS A 125 -1.35 -24.23 0.84
N GLY A 126 -2.32 -23.31 0.71
CA GLY A 126 -2.57 -22.27 1.70
C GLY A 126 -1.68 -21.04 1.58
N SER A 127 -0.87 -20.92 0.51
CA SER A 127 -0.08 -19.72 0.24
C SER A 127 -0.98 -18.48 0.11
N PRO A 128 -0.57 -17.32 0.67
CA PRO A 128 -1.33 -16.08 0.53
C PRO A 128 -1.40 -15.65 -0.93
N CYS A 129 -2.63 -15.37 -1.38
CA CYS A 129 -2.97 -14.95 -2.73
C CYS A 129 -3.66 -13.59 -2.71
N VAL A 130 -3.50 -12.80 -3.77
CA VAL A 130 -4.28 -11.57 -3.95
C VAL A 130 -5.75 -11.93 -4.09
N ASP A 131 -6.60 -11.31 -3.26
CA ASP A 131 -8.02 -11.62 -3.22
C ASP A 131 -8.69 -11.38 -4.59
N GLY A 132 -9.62 -12.26 -4.93
CA GLY A 132 -10.27 -12.28 -6.24
C GLY A 132 -9.41 -12.90 -7.36
N THR A 133 -8.16 -13.30 -7.10
CA THR A 133 -7.26 -13.86 -8.11
C THR A 133 -6.61 -15.17 -7.66
N SER A 134 -5.82 -15.79 -8.56
CA SER A 134 -4.94 -16.92 -8.22
C SER A 134 -3.46 -16.51 -8.15
N VAL A 135 -3.18 -15.21 -8.09
CA VAL A 135 -1.81 -14.72 -8.09
C VAL A 135 -1.29 -14.70 -6.65
N ARG A 136 -0.18 -15.39 -6.39
CA ARG A 136 0.38 -15.54 -5.04
C ARG A 136 1.21 -14.32 -4.66
N VAL A 137 1.20 -13.95 -3.38
CA VAL A 137 2.03 -12.86 -2.85
C VAL A 137 3.51 -13.15 -3.09
N VAL A 138 3.95 -14.42 -2.95
CA VAL A 138 5.31 -14.86 -3.29
C VAL A 138 5.69 -14.51 -4.72
N ASP A 139 4.81 -14.75 -5.70
CA ASP A 139 5.12 -14.49 -7.12
C ASP A 139 5.26 -12.99 -7.41
N LEU A 140 4.52 -12.15 -6.67
CA LEU A 140 4.64 -10.69 -6.71
C LEU A 140 5.96 -10.24 -6.08
N VAL A 141 6.28 -10.72 -4.88
CA VAL A 141 7.52 -10.37 -4.17
C VAL A 141 8.75 -10.81 -4.96
N VAL A 142 8.71 -11.99 -5.58
CA VAL A 142 9.78 -12.46 -6.46
C VAL A 142 9.95 -11.54 -7.67
N ALA A 143 8.83 -11.12 -8.29
CA ALA A 143 8.86 -10.19 -9.41
C ALA A 143 9.39 -8.81 -9.03
N TRP A 144 8.99 -8.28 -7.87
CA TRP A 144 9.42 -6.99 -7.36
C TRP A 144 10.92 -7.00 -6.96
N ARG A 145 11.32 -7.96 -6.12
CA ARG A 145 12.63 -7.98 -5.48
C ARG A 145 13.75 -8.53 -6.37
N TYR A 146 13.50 -9.58 -7.14
CA TYR A 146 14.56 -10.30 -7.88
C TYR A 146 14.50 -10.10 -9.39
N ARG A 147 13.41 -9.53 -9.91
CA ARG A 147 13.28 -9.18 -11.32
C ARG A 147 13.24 -7.68 -11.56
N GLU A 148 13.51 -6.90 -10.50
CA GLU A 148 13.55 -5.43 -10.49
C GLU A 148 12.33 -4.80 -11.19
N LYS A 149 11.16 -5.43 -11.05
CA LYS A 149 9.94 -4.91 -11.66
C LYS A 149 9.33 -3.85 -10.75
N HIS A 150 9.08 -2.67 -11.32
CA HIS A 150 8.28 -1.65 -10.68
C HIS A 150 6.83 -2.12 -10.48
N PRO A 151 6.12 -1.61 -9.46
CA PRO A 151 4.72 -1.99 -9.18
C PRO A 151 3.80 -1.92 -10.40
N ASN A 152 3.92 -0.90 -11.25
CA ASN A 152 3.13 -0.77 -12.50
C ASN A 152 3.35 -1.95 -13.45
N SER A 153 4.59 -2.36 -13.65
CA SER A 153 4.91 -3.50 -14.53
C SER A 153 4.47 -4.84 -13.95
N ILE A 154 4.29 -4.94 -12.63
CA ILE A 154 3.72 -6.12 -11.96
C ILE A 154 2.21 -6.13 -12.16
N ALA A 155 1.55 -4.98 -11.93
CA ALA A 155 0.12 -4.79 -12.14
C ALA A 155 -0.28 -5.19 -13.58
N GLU A 156 0.40 -4.65 -14.59
CA GLU A 156 0.17 -5.00 -16.00
C GLU A 156 0.40 -6.49 -16.29
N LYS A 157 1.48 -7.07 -15.76
CA LYS A 157 1.85 -8.45 -16.05
C LYS A 157 0.83 -9.45 -15.51
N TYR A 158 0.29 -9.19 -14.32
CA TYR A 158 -0.59 -10.10 -13.60
C TYR A 158 -2.07 -9.68 -13.66
N ASP A 159 -2.40 -8.64 -14.44
CA ASP A 159 -3.75 -8.07 -14.54
C ASP A 159 -4.34 -7.70 -13.17
N LEU A 160 -3.54 -7.00 -12.37
CA LEU A 160 -3.88 -6.56 -11.02
C LEU A 160 -4.03 -5.04 -10.94
N SER A 161 -4.85 -4.55 -10.02
CA SER A 161 -4.82 -3.13 -9.67
C SER A 161 -3.52 -2.78 -8.94
N LEU A 162 -3.09 -1.52 -9.04
CA LEU A 162 -1.97 -1.04 -8.21
C LEU A 162 -2.28 -1.14 -6.72
N GLY A 163 -3.55 -0.94 -6.33
CA GLY A 163 -4.02 -1.18 -4.97
C GLY A 163 -3.70 -2.59 -4.48
N GLN A 164 -4.02 -3.60 -5.28
CA GLN A 164 -3.71 -5.01 -5.00
C GLN A 164 -2.20 -5.28 -4.91
N VAL A 165 -1.40 -4.72 -5.82
CA VAL A 165 0.07 -4.90 -5.80
C VAL A 165 0.66 -4.29 -4.53
N PHE A 166 0.30 -3.04 -4.20
CA PHE A 166 0.79 -2.39 -2.99
C PHE A 166 0.25 -3.05 -1.71
N GLY A 167 -0.98 -3.57 -1.74
CA GLY A 167 -1.53 -4.39 -0.66
C GLY A 167 -0.69 -5.64 -0.41
N ALA A 168 -0.31 -6.36 -1.47
CA ALA A 168 0.56 -7.53 -1.36
C ALA A 168 1.96 -7.18 -0.81
N LEU A 169 2.55 -6.05 -1.23
CA LEU A 169 3.82 -5.57 -0.70
C LEU A 169 3.72 -5.16 0.78
N ALA A 170 2.62 -4.49 1.17
CA ALA A 170 2.35 -4.20 2.58
C ALA A 170 2.25 -5.48 3.42
N TYR A 171 1.51 -6.48 2.91
CA TYR A 171 1.37 -7.79 3.55
C TYR A 171 2.72 -8.49 3.74
N TYR A 172 3.54 -8.51 2.68
CA TYR A 172 4.90 -9.07 2.72
C TYR A 172 5.75 -8.41 3.81
N HIS A 173 5.78 -7.08 3.86
CA HIS A 173 6.61 -6.39 4.84
C HIS A 173 6.10 -6.49 6.29
N GLU A 174 4.83 -6.85 6.51
CA GLU A 174 4.36 -7.24 7.85
C GLU A 174 4.83 -8.65 8.25
N ARG A 175 5.05 -9.54 7.27
CA ARG A 175 5.36 -10.96 7.46
C ARG A 175 6.55 -11.42 6.60
N PRO A 176 7.71 -10.74 6.65
CA PRO A 176 8.81 -11.03 5.72
C PRO A 176 9.35 -12.45 5.94
N THR A 177 9.43 -12.91 7.19
CA THR A 177 9.94 -14.26 7.53
C THR A 177 9.13 -15.39 6.89
N GLU A 178 7.81 -15.26 6.82
CA GLU A 178 6.94 -16.29 6.23
C GLU A 178 7.17 -16.39 4.72
N ILE A 179 7.10 -15.26 4.03
CA ILE A 179 7.20 -15.20 2.57
C ILE A 179 8.63 -15.49 2.10
N ASP A 180 9.65 -14.98 2.81
CA ASP A 180 11.05 -15.26 2.49
C ASP A 180 11.37 -16.76 2.66
N ALA A 181 10.80 -17.42 3.68
CA ALA A 181 10.95 -18.87 3.85
C ALA A 181 10.30 -19.66 2.70
N GLU A 182 9.12 -19.22 2.25
CA GLU A 182 8.45 -19.84 1.09
C GLU A 182 9.26 -19.65 -0.20
N ILE A 183 9.78 -18.44 -0.44
CA ILE A 183 10.66 -18.14 -1.59
C ILE A 183 11.88 -19.06 -1.59
N GLU A 184 12.59 -19.17 -0.48
CA GLU A 184 13.80 -19.99 -0.39
C GLU A 184 13.49 -21.48 -0.52
N TYR A 185 12.37 -21.95 0.05
CA TYR A 185 11.93 -23.33 -0.12
C TYR A 185 11.62 -23.68 -1.58
N GLU A 186 10.92 -22.80 -2.31
CA GLU A 186 10.62 -23.02 -3.73
C GLU A 186 11.88 -23.00 -4.60
N ARG A 187 12.83 -22.10 -4.30
CA ARG A 187 14.13 -22.07 -4.97
C ARG A 187 14.91 -23.35 -4.76
N TYR A 188 14.97 -23.83 -3.52
CA TYR A 188 15.61 -25.11 -3.19
C TYR A 188 14.98 -26.26 -3.95
N LEU A 189 13.64 -26.38 -3.95
CA LEU A 189 12.96 -27.45 -4.69
C LEU A 189 13.24 -27.40 -6.20
N LYS A 190 13.30 -26.20 -6.78
CA LYS A 190 13.63 -26.01 -8.18
C LYS A 190 15.05 -26.47 -8.50
N GLU A 191 16.03 -26.09 -7.68
CA GLU A 191 17.44 -26.51 -7.84
C GLU A 191 17.61 -28.03 -7.71
N GLN A 192 16.88 -28.67 -6.78
CA GLN A 192 16.92 -30.12 -6.62
C GLN A 192 16.30 -30.87 -7.80
N ARG A 193 15.21 -30.34 -8.37
CA ARG A 193 14.59 -30.87 -9.60
C ARG A 193 15.52 -30.71 -10.80
N GLU A 194 16.16 -29.56 -10.95
CA GLU A 194 17.15 -29.30 -12.01
C GLU A 194 18.41 -30.17 -11.87
N SER A 195 18.79 -30.49 -10.63
CA SER A 195 19.90 -31.40 -10.33
C SER A 195 19.54 -32.88 -10.41
N GLY A 196 18.26 -33.22 -10.69
CA GLY A 196 17.77 -34.60 -10.80
C GLY A 196 17.66 -35.37 -9.47
N LEU A 197 17.79 -34.69 -8.32
CA LEU A 197 17.72 -35.32 -7.00
C LEU A 197 16.29 -35.49 -6.48
N VAL A 198 15.33 -34.74 -7.05
CA VAL A 198 13.90 -34.82 -6.74
C VAL A 198 13.12 -34.99 -8.05
N PRO A 199 12.22 -36.00 -8.18
CA PRO A 199 11.41 -36.16 -9.38
C PRO A 199 10.50 -34.94 -9.60
N ALA A 200 10.25 -34.63 -10.88
CA ALA A 200 9.45 -33.49 -11.32
C ALA A 200 8.04 -33.50 -10.71
#